data_AF-A0AAU5PWU1-F1
#
_entry.id   AF-A0AAU5PWU1-F1
#
_cell.length_a   1.000
_cell.length_b   1.000
_cell.length_c   1.000
_cell.angle_alpha   90.00
_cell.angle_beta   90.00
_cell.angle_gamma   90.00
#
_symmetry.space_group_name_H-M   'P 1'
#
loop_
_entity.id
_entity.type
_entity.pdbx_description
1 polymer ?
#
loop_
_entity_poly.entity_id
_entity_poly.type
_entity_poly.pdbx_seq_one_letter_code
_entity_poly.pdbx_strand_id
1 'polypeptide(L)'
;MSARVPPLSEAALPHLERQVLELVAEGYEDPEIASRLGLGTDRHVQYRLARIARRFRLGAVARPQLVDHAYTHGALAAPAVLHPLLLEANAYGLVRTLAAGRPVNAYARLRGLKPYQAQYLLKKTRARLNATSRASMIRRAWQRQVLGPTQFAMDLAGLHVEGTQPPEAGRWVIVPLLSGYRLAAPAGGPQPTRHLDVPDQEAADAAGRFISGRPGFAPLWITQPANPGDPVRVSWGRPHSALRSWPSAGPIPPSRDAEFYLAHRA
;
A
#
# COMPACT_ATOMS: atom_id res chain seq x y z
N MET A 1 1.60 -21.14 -28.82
CA MET A 1 2.07 -21.80 -27.58
C MET A 1 1.56 -20.96 -26.41
N SER A 2 0.45 -21.37 -25.80
CA SER A 2 -0.16 -20.62 -24.70
C SER A 2 0.74 -20.65 -23.46
N ALA A 3 1.21 -19.49 -23.04
CA ALA A 3 1.84 -19.33 -21.74
C ALA A 3 0.77 -19.64 -20.68
N ARG A 4 0.86 -20.81 -20.06
CA ARG A 4 0.10 -21.16 -18.86
C ARG A 4 0.53 -20.18 -17.77
N VAL A 5 -0.29 -19.16 -17.54
CA VAL A 5 -0.24 -18.38 -16.29
C VAL A 5 -0.40 -19.39 -15.15
N PRO A 6 0.58 -19.54 -14.24
CA PRO A 6 0.40 -20.41 -13.10
C PRO A 6 -0.75 -19.83 -12.27
N PRO A 7 -1.77 -20.63 -11.89
CA PRO A 7 -2.79 -20.14 -11.01
C PRO A 7 -2.12 -19.76 -9.69
N LEU A 8 -2.21 -18.49 -9.28
CA LEU A 8 -1.97 -18.03 -7.91
C LEU A 8 -3.07 -18.58 -6.98
N SER A 9 -3.31 -19.89 -7.01
CA SER A 9 -4.20 -20.58 -6.09
C SER A 9 -3.31 -21.37 -5.15
N GLU A 10 -2.75 -20.68 -4.15
CA GLU A 10 -2.40 -21.34 -2.90
C GLU A 10 -3.65 -22.09 -2.45
N ALA A 11 -3.58 -23.43 -2.43
CA ALA A 11 -4.72 -24.33 -2.37
C ALA A 11 -5.85 -23.77 -1.50
N ALA A 12 -6.98 -23.45 -2.12
CA ALA A 12 -8.12 -22.80 -1.49
C ALA A 12 -8.43 -23.42 -0.11
N LEU A 13 -8.66 -22.56 0.90
CA LEU A 13 -9.07 -23.03 2.21
C LEU A 13 -10.33 -23.91 2.05
N PRO A 14 -10.39 -25.07 2.75
CA PRO A 14 -11.62 -25.85 2.75
C PRO A 14 -12.77 -25.01 3.34
N HIS A 15 -13.99 -25.31 2.90
CA HIS A 15 -15.15 -24.44 3.14
C HIS A 15 -15.34 -24.08 4.62
N LEU A 16 -15.22 -25.05 5.52
CA LEU A 16 -15.40 -24.82 6.95
C LEU A 16 -14.28 -23.96 7.56
N GLU A 17 -13.02 -24.15 7.16
CA GLU A 17 -11.92 -23.26 7.59
C GLU A 17 -12.14 -21.82 7.12
N ARG A 18 -12.68 -21.65 5.92
CA ARG A 18 -13.03 -20.34 5.38
C ARG A 18 -14.10 -19.67 6.24
N GLN A 19 -15.19 -20.36 6.54
CA GLN A 19 -16.27 -19.85 7.39
C GLN A 19 -15.79 -19.49 8.81
N VAL A 20 -14.95 -20.35 9.41
CA VAL A 20 -14.32 -20.04 10.71
C VAL A 20 -13.53 -18.74 10.62
N LEU A 21 -12.73 -18.56 9.57
CA LEU A 21 -11.89 -17.38 9.42
C LEU A 21 -12.68 -16.12 9.07
N GLU A 22 -13.78 -16.23 8.33
CA GLU A 22 -14.74 -15.15 8.07
C GLU A 22 -15.36 -14.65 9.38
N LEU A 23 -15.84 -15.56 10.23
CA LEU A 23 -16.40 -15.19 11.54
C LEU A 23 -15.34 -14.59 12.47
N VAL A 24 -14.10 -15.09 12.46
CA VAL A 24 -12.98 -14.45 13.16
C VAL A 24 -12.74 -13.03 12.65
N ALA A 25 -12.81 -12.82 11.34
CA ALA A 25 -12.63 -11.51 10.72
C ALA A 25 -13.78 -10.55 11.05
N GLU A 26 -15.00 -11.04 11.25
CA GLU A 26 -16.15 -10.27 11.73
C GLU A 26 -16.04 -9.91 13.23
N GLY A 27 -15.22 -10.67 13.96
CA GLY A 27 -14.85 -10.40 15.33
C GLY A 27 -15.51 -11.29 16.36
N TYR A 28 -16.08 -12.42 15.94
CA TYR A 28 -16.63 -13.43 16.83
C TYR A 28 -15.52 -14.16 17.60
N GLU A 29 -15.86 -14.58 18.81
CA GLU A 29 -15.03 -15.40 19.69
C GLU A 29 -15.32 -16.89 19.51
N ASP A 30 -14.38 -17.76 19.90
CA ASP A 30 -14.49 -19.22 19.70
C ASP A 30 -15.84 -19.84 20.11
N PRO A 31 -16.46 -19.52 21.26
CA PRO A 31 -17.76 -20.09 21.61
C PRO A 31 -18.88 -19.64 20.67
N GLU A 32 -18.87 -18.39 20.21
CA GLU A 32 -19.86 -17.85 19.27
C GLU A 32 -19.72 -18.50 17.90
N ILE A 33 -18.48 -18.71 17.46
CA ILE A 33 -18.17 -19.42 16.20
C ILE A 33 -18.61 -20.88 16.29
N ALA A 34 -18.29 -21.56 17.39
CA ALA A 34 -18.65 -22.96 17.59
C ALA A 34 -20.17 -23.16 17.57
N SER A 35 -20.92 -22.24 18.21
CA SER A 35 -22.38 -22.24 18.20
C SER A 35 -22.95 -22.02 16.79
N ARG A 36 -22.45 -21.01 16.07
CA ARG A 36 -22.94 -20.68 14.71
C ARG A 36 -22.68 -21.77 13.67
N LEU A 37 -21.56 -22.48 13.80
CA LEU A 37 -21.14 -23.51 12.85
C LEU A 37 -21.51 -24.92 13.31
N GLY A 38 -22.22 -25.09 14.43
CA GLY A 38 -22.63 -26.40 14.94
C GLY A 38 -21.45 -27.30 15.35
N LEU A 39 -20.34 -26.73 15.81
CA LEU A 39 -19.11 -27.48 16.14
C LEU A 39 -19.11 -28.06 17.56
N GLY A 40 -20.09 -27.72 18.39
CA GLY A 40 -20.28 -28.23 19.75
C GLY A 40 -19.30 -27.66 20.80
N THR A 41 -18.01 -27.51 20.47
CA THR A 41 -16.99 -27.00 21.42
C THR A 41 -16.06 -25.96 20.78
N ASP A 42 -15.53 -25.08 21.61
CA ASP A 42 -14.50 -24.08 21.27
C ASP A 42 -13.19 -24.72 20.79
N ARG A 43 -12.83 -25.89 21.33
CA ARG A 43 -11.64 -26.67 20.93
C ARG A 43 -11.64 -27.02 19.45
N HIS A 44 -12.81 -27.29 18.86
CA HIS A 44 -12.89 -27.54 17.41
C HIS A 44 -12.57 -26.29 16.59
N VAL A 45 -12.94 -25.10 17.07
CA VAL A 45 -12.54 -23.82 16.43
C VAL A 45 -11.03 -23.63 16.54
N GLN A 46 -10.45 -23.83 17.73
CA GLN A 46 -9.01 -23.71 17.96
C GLN A 46 -8.20 -24.69 17.09
N TYR A 47 -8.66 -25.94 16.96
CA TYR A 47 -8.06 -26.93 16.08
C TYR A 47 -8.06 -26.45 14.62
N ARG A 48 -9.17 -25.88 14.14
CA ARG A 48 -9.28 -25.31 12.78
C ARG A 48 -8.32 -24.14 12.59
N LEU A 49 -8.27 -23.20 13.54
CA LEU A 49 -7.33 -22.07 13.49
C LEU A 49 -5.86 -22.53 13.46
N ALA A 50 -5.51 -23.54 14.23
CA ALA A 50 -4.18 -24.16 14.19
C ALA A 50 -3.89 -24.86 12.84
N ARG A 51 -4.91 -25.44 12.20
CA ARG A 51 -4.79 -26.03 10.86
C ARG A 51 -4.59 -24.96 9.79
N ILE A 52 -5.30 -23.84 9.88
CA ILE A 52 -5.14 -22.67 9.00
C ILE A 52 -3.73 -22.09 9.16
N ALA A 53 -3.28 -21.85 10.38
CA ALA A 53 -1.94 -21.32 10.66
C ALA A 53 -0.83 -22.19 10.05
N ARG A 54 -0.94 -23.52 10.19
CA ARG A 54 -0.02 -24.49 9.55
C ARG A 54 -0.05 -24.40 8.03
N ARG A 55 -1.24 -24.27 7.42
CA ARG A 55 -1.39 -24.11 5.97
C ARG A 55 -0.74 -22.83 5.46
N PHE A 56 -0.88 -21.74 6.22
CA PHE A 56 -0.21 -20.45 5.97
C PHE A 56 1.27 -20.44 6.41
N ARG A 57 1.81 -21.56 6.89
CA ARG A 57 3.21 -21.68 7.37
C ARG A 57 3.58 -20.64 8.44
N LEU A 58 2.64 -20.30 9.30
CA LEU A 58 2.85 -19.36 10.40
C LEU A 58 3.38 -20.10 11.64
N GLY A 59 4.37 -19.50 12.31
CA GLY A 59 4.99 -20.07 13.51
C GLY A 59 4.09 -20.09 14.75
N ALA A 60 2.97 -19.37 14.73
CA ALA A 60 2.01 -19.34 15.83
C ALA A 60 0.59 -19.00 15.33
N VAL A 61 -0.42 -19.35 16.15
CA VAL A 61 -1.81 -18.99 15.90
C VAL A 61 -2.08 -17.60 16.46
N ALA A 62 -2.04 -16.59 15.60
CA ALA A 62 -2.46 -15.23 15.94
C ALA A 62 -3.64 -14.83 15.05
N ARG A 63 -4.85 -14.74 15.61
CA ARG A 63 -6.07 -14.43 14.84
C ARG A 63 -5.94 -13.20 13.92
N PRO A 64 -5.38 -12.05 14.35
CA PRO A 64 -5.18 -10.90 13.46
C PRO A 64 -4.30 -11.22 12.25
N GLN A 65 -3.23 -12.00 12.45
CA GLN A 65 -2.33 -12.43 11.38
C GLN A 65 -3.01 -13.39 10.41
N LEU A 66 -3.83 -14.32 10.91
CA LEU A 66 -4.59 -15.23 10.06
C LEU A 66 -5.53 -14.46 9.12
N VAL A 67 -6.20 -13.43 9.63
CA VAL A 67 -7.10 -12.59 8.83
C VAL A 67 -6.32 -11.79 7.78
N ASP A 68 -5.22 -11.13 8.17
CA ASP A 68 -4.41 -10.35 7.24
C ASP A 68 -3.82 -11.22 6.12
N HIS A 69 -3.26 -12.37 6.49
CA HIS A 69 -2.69 -13.33 5.55
C HIS A 69 -3.77 -13.88 4.61
N ALA A 70 -4.96 -14.17 5.12
CA ALA A 70 -6.02 -14.72 4.30
C ALA A 70 -6.53 -13.74 3.24
N TYR A 71 -6.65 -12.45 3.56
CA TYR A 71 -6.97 -11.46 2.55
C TYR A 71 -5.79 -11.21 1.60
N THR A 72 -4.55 -11.15 2.11
CA THR A 72 -3.34 -10.89 1.30
C THR A 72 -3.12 -11.96 0.24
N HIS A 73 -3.37 -13.23 0.59
CA HIS A 73 -3.14 -14.38 -0.27
C HIS A 73 -4.41 -14.90 -0.97
N GLY A 74 -5.51 -14.13 -0.92
CA GLY A 74 -6.76 -14.48 -1.60
C GLY A 74 -7.48 -15.72 -1.04
N ALA A 75 -7.14 -16.16 0.17
CA ALA A 75 -7.82 -17.25 0.86
C ALA A 75 -9.21 -16.83 1.39
N LEU A 76 -9.39 -15.53 1.64
CA LEU A 76 -10.67 -14.85 1.81
C LEU A 76 -10.82 -13.79 0.71
N ALA A 77 -12.06 -13.55 0.27
CA ALA A 77 -12.36 -12.43 -0.62
C ALA A 77 -12.05 -11.10 0.08
N ALA A 78 -11.52 -10.14 -0.66
CA ALA A 78 -11.30 -8.80 -0.14
C ALA A 78 -12.63 -8.21 0.38
N PRO A 79 -12.66 -7.64 1.59
CA PRO A 79 -13.90 -7.14 2.16
C PRO A 79 -14.34 -5.86 1.44
N ALA A 80 -15.65 -5.60 1.42
CA ALA A 80 -16.21 -4.39 0.81
C ALA A 80 -15.58 -3.12 1.39
N VAL A 81 -15.12 -2.24 0.50
CA VAL A 81 -14.47 -0.98 0.86
C VAL A 81 -15.49 -0.05 1.50
N LEU A 82 -15.08 0.57 2.61
CA LEU A 82 -15.77 1.65 3.30
C LEU A 82 -15.00 2.95 3.07
N HIS A 83 -15.57 4.09 3.50
CA HIS A 83 -14.88 5.39 3.43
C HIS A 83 -13.45 5.28 4.01
N PRO A 84 -12.41 5.67 3.25
CA PRO A 84 -11.02 5.57 3.68
C PRO A 84 -10.79 6.26 5.02
N LEU A 85 -9.90 5.69 5.84
CA LEU A 85 -9.57 6.24 7.15
C LEU A 85 -8.07 6.35 7.32
N LEU A 86 -7.61 7.56 7.60
CA LEU A 86 -6.24 7.80 7.98
C LEU A 86 -6.05 7.56 9.48
N LEU A 87 -5.03 6.77 9.81
CA LEU A 87 -4.59 6.53 11.19
C LEU A 87 -3.32 7.32 11.48
N GLU A 88 -3.23 7.86 12.70
CA GLU A 88 -1.98 8.40 13.25
C GLU A 88 -0.88 7.33 13.19
N ALA A 89 0.39 7.74 13.02
CA ALA A 89 1.53 6.82 12.84
C ALA A 89 1.60 5.73 13.92
N ASN A 90 1.28 6.08 15.17
CA ASN A 90 1.27 5.11 16.27
C ASN A 90 0.13 4.08 16.13
N ALA A 91 -1.07 4.52 15.75
CA ALA A 91 -2.21 3.63 15.53
C ALA A 91 -1.99 2.72 14.31
N TYR A 92 -1.41 3.25 13.24
CA TYR A 92 -1.01 2.46 12.06
C TYR A 92 0.05 1.42 12.42
N GLY A 93 1.12 1.83 13.11
CA GLY A 93 2.18 0.93 13.56
C GLY A 93 1.67 -0.20 14.46
N LEU A 94 0.71 0.10 15.33
CA LEU A 94 0.02 -0.91 16.14
C LEU A 94 -0.76 -1.90 15.27
N VAL A 95 -1.55 -1.44 14.30
CA VAL A 95 -2.32 -2.29 13.38
C VAL A 95 -1.39 -3.20 12.57
N ARG A 96 -0.27 -2.68 12.05
CA ARG A 96 0.76 -3.47 11.36
C ARG A 96 1.41 -4.52 12.26
N THR A 97 1.63 -4.18 13.53
CA THR A 97 2.20 -5.11 14.50
C THR A 97 1.24 -6.28 14.77
N LEU A 98 -0.06 -6.00 14.90
CA LEU A 98 -1.09 -7.03 15.03
C LEU A 98 -1.21 -7.89 13.76
N ALA A 99 -1.21 -7.28 12.58
CA ALA A 99 -1.23 -7.97 11.29
C ALA A 99 -0.04 -8.92 11.13
N ALA A 100 1.14 -8.55 11.65
CA ALA A 100 2.33 -9.41 11.67
C ALA A 100 2.29 -10.51 12.75
N GLY A 101 1.18 -10.67 13.47
CA GLY A 101 1.01 -11.68 14.53
C GLY A 101 1.74 -11.35 15.84
N ARG A 102 2.26 -10.14 15.97
CA ARG A 102 3.00 -9.73 17.16
C ARG A 102 2.05 -9.15 18.22
N PRO A 103 2.30 -9.42 19.53
CA PRO A 103 1.46 -8.91 20.59
C PRO A 103 1.64 -7.40 20.78
N VAL A 104 0.66 -6.74 21.40
CA VAL A 104 0.69 -5.30 21.74
C VAL A 104 1.93 -4.92 22.56
N ASN A 105 2.39 -5.82 23.44
CA ASN A 105 3.59 -5.59 24.24
C ASN A 105 4.86 -5.50 23.38
N ALA A 106 4.91 -6.19 22.23
CA ALA A 106 6.03 -6.06 21.30
C ALA A 106 6.06 -4.66 20.67
N TYR A 107 4.88 -4.12 20.31
CA TYR A 107 4.75 -2.73 19.84
C TYR A 107 5.20 -1.74 20.92
N ALA A 108 4.76 -1.95 22.17
CA ALA A 108 5.11 -1.09 23.29
C ALA A 108 6.63 -1.00 23.49
N ARG A 109 7.33 -2.15 23.51
CA ARG A 109 8.79 -2.23 23.61
C ARG A 109 9.49 -1.51 22.47
N LEU A 110 9.04 -1.74 21.23
CA LEU A 110 9.62 -1.11 20.04
C LEU A 110 9.54 0.42 20.07
N ARG A 111 8.53 0.98 20.74
CA ARG A 111 8.25 2.42 20.76
C ARG A 111 8.56 3.09 22.10
N GLY A 112 9.18 2.37 23.04
CA GLY A 112 9.47 2.88 24.38
C GLY A 112 8.22 3.24 25.19
N LEU A 113 7.07 2.63 24.90
CA LEU A 113 5.80 2.91 25.58
C LEU A 113 5.62 2.00 26.79
N LYS A 114 4.96 2.53 27.83
CA LYS A 114 4.50 1.72 28.96
C LYS A 114 3.34 0.82 28.52
N PRO A 115 3.14 -0.37 29.13
CA PRO A 115 2.09 -1.31 28.73
C PRO A 115 0.67 -0.71 28.72
N TYR A 116 0.34 0.14 29.71
CA TYR A 116 -0.97 0.80 29.76
C TYR A 116 -1.18 1.82 28.62
N GLN A 117 -0.11 2.48 28.14
CA GLN A 117 -0.20 3.41 27.01
C GLN A 117 -0.48 2.66 25.71
N ALA A 118 0.14 1.51 25.52
CA ALA A 118 -0.12 0.65 24.36
C ALA A 118 -1.53 0.04 24.40
N GLN A 119 -2.02 -0.34 25.59
CA GLN A 119 -3.42 -0.74 25.82
C GLN A 119 -4.40 0.40 25.52
N TYR A 120 -4.10 1.62 25.96
CA TYR A 120 -4.92 2.80 25.65
C TYR A 120 -4.96 3.09 24.15
N LEU A 121 -3.80 3.05 23.47
CA LEU A 121 -3.70 3.20 22.02
C LEU A 121 -4.50 2.11 21.30
N LEU A 122 -4.44 0.86 21.75
CA LEU A 122 -5.26 -0.23 21.23
C LEU A 122 -6.76 0.09 21.35
N LYS A 123 -7.21 0.51 22.54
CA LYS A 123 -8.61 0.87 22.79
C LYS A 123 -9.06 2.02 21.88
N LYS A 124 -8.27 3.10 21.78
CA LYS A 124 -8.52 4.27 20.92
C LYS A 124 -8.59 3.85 19.44
N THR A 125 -7.61 3.07 18.97
CA THR A 125 -7.52 2.63 17.58
C THR A 125 -8.67 1.69 17.21
N ARG A 126 -9.04 0.78 18.12
CA ARG A 126 -10.18 -0.12 17.96
C ARG A 126 -11.50 0.66 17.82
N ALA A 127 -11.73 1.65 18.69
CA ALA A 127 -12.91 2.51 18.61
C ALA A 127 -12.95 3.29 17.29
N ARG A 128 -11.82 3.87 16.87
CA ARG A 128 -11.70 4.62 15.62
C ARG A 128 -11.97 3.76 14.37
N LEU A 129 -11.57 2.49 14.38
CA LEU A 129 -11.86 1.53 13.31
C LEU A 129 -13.26 0.92 13.39
N ASN A 130 -14.04 1.21 14.43
CA ASN A 130 -15.30 0.54 14.75
C ASN A 130 -15.18 -1.00 14.72
N ALA A 131 -14.18 -1.50 15.44
CA ALA A 131 -13.85 -2.91 15.54
C ALA A 131 -14.23 -3.48 16.92
N THR A 132 -14.65 -4.74 16.98
CA THR A 132 -15.06 -5.43 18.21
C THR A 132 -13.90 -6.19 18.85
N SER A 133 -13.12 -6.90 18.03
CA SER A 133 -11.94 -7.68 18.41
C SER A 133 -10.69 -7.25 17.64
N ARG A 134 -9.50 -7.72 18.07
CA ARG A 134 -8.23 -7.47 17.37
C ARG A 134 -8.22 -8.04 15.94
N ALA A 135 -8.92 -9.14 15.70
CA ALA A 135 -9.05 -9.71 14.36
C ALA A 135 -9.97 -8.86 13.48
N SER A 136 -11.10 -8.39 14.04
CA SER A 136 -11.97 -7.44 13.33
C SER A 136 -11.30 -6.09 13.05
N MET A 137 -10.32 -5.68 13.87
CA MET A 137 -9.51 -4.49 13.56
C MET A 137 -8.77 -4.64 12.23
N ILE A 138 -8.28 -5.84 11.90
CA ILE A 138 -7.62 -6.11 10.62
C ILE A 138 -8.62 -6.04 9.48
N ARG A 139 -9.79 -6.70 9.60
CA ARG A 139 -10.85 -6.58 8.59
C ARG A 139 -11.26 -5.12 8.38
N ARG A 140 -11.49 -4.35 9.44
CA ARG A 140 -11.84 -2.92 9.36
C ARG A 140 -10.71 -2.10 8.75
N ALA A 141 -9.46 -2.40 9.07
CA ALA A 141 -8.32 -1.76 8.46
C ALA A 141 -8.26 -2.03 6.95
N TRP A 142 -8.55 -3.24 6.50
CA TRP A 142 -8.71 -3.58 5.08
C TRP A 142 -9.86 -2.82 4.42
N GLN A 143 -11.06 -2.84 5.03
CA GLN A 143 -12.23 -2.11 4.53
C GLN A 143 -11.98 -0.60 4.41
N ARG A 144 -11.20 -0.03 5.33
CA ARG A 144 -10.87 1.40 5.38
C ARG A 144 -9.59 1.75 4.63
N GLN A 145 -9.02 0.81 3.87
CA GLN A 145 -7.81 0.96 3.08
C GLN A 145 -6.56 1.35 3.89
N VAL A 146 -6.52 0.97 5.16
CA VAL A 146 -5.34 1.04 6.03
C VAL A 146 -4.39 -0.15 5.78
N LEU A 147 -4.95 -1.31 5.41
CA LEU A 147 -4.24 -2.53 5.03
C LEU A 147 -4.77 -3.06 3.68
N GLY A 148 -4.03 -3.99 3.05
CA GLY A 148 -4.43 -4.72 1.84
C GLY A 148 -3.68 -4.38 0.55
N PRO A 149 -3.89 -5.14 -0.55
CA PRO A 149 -3.50 -4.76 -1.89
C PRO A 149 -4.32 -3.52 -2.18
N THR A 150 -3.64 -2.41 -2.07
CA THR A 150 -4.19 -1.09 -2.26
C THR A 150 -4.79 -1.04 -3.67
N GLN A 151 -5.71 -0.12 -3.97
CA GLN A 151 -5.97 0.30 -5.35
C GLN A 151 -4.62 0.48 -6.09
N PHE A 152 -3.62 1.01 -5.39
CA PHE A 152 -2.22 1.06 -5.79
C PHE A 152 -1.53 -0.30 -6.14
N ALA A 153 -1.83 -1.44 -5.52
CA ALA A 153 -1.31 -2.74 -5.96
C ALA A 153 -1.99 -3.24 -7.25
N MET A 154 -3.26 -2.90 -7.44
CA MET A 154 -3.95 -3.12 -8.72
C MET A 154 -3.53 -2.10 -9.79
N ASP A 155 -3.21 -0.87 -9.42
CA ASP A 155 -2.66 0.15 -10.31
C ASP A 155 -1.23 -0.22 -10.71
N LEU A 156 -0.42 -0.79 -9.80
CA LEU A 156 0.89 -1.36 -10.08
C LEU A 156 0.79 -2.57 -11.01
N ALA A 157 -0.22 -3.44 -10.80
CA ALA A 157 -0.51 -4.57 -11.67
C ALA A 157 -1.05 -4.13 -13.05
N GLY A 158 -1.88 -3.08 -13.11
CA GLY A 158 -2.38 -2.47 -14.35
C GLY A 158 -1.27 -1.81 -15.16
N LEU A 159 -0.34 -1.10 -14.49
CA LEU A 159 0.89 -0.56 -15.09
C LEU A 159 1.85 -1.66 -15.58
N HIS A 160 1.76 -2.88 -15.06
CA HIS A 160 2.51 -4.04 -15.57
C HIS A 160 1.79 -4.75 -16.74
N VAL A 161 0.50 -4.48 -16.94
CA VAL A 161 -0.33 -5.06 -18.01
C VAL A 161 -0.40 -4.14 -19.23
N GLU A 162 -0.33 -2.82 -19.05
CA GLU A 162 -0.29 -1.83 -20.14
C GLU A 162 1.13 -1.38 -20.47
N GLY A 163 1.75 -2.06 -21.44
CA GLY A 163 2.88 -1.54 -22.21
C GLY A 163 4.26 -2.11 -21.87
N THR A 164 5.13 -2.14 -22.89
CA THR A 164 6.57 -2.43 -22.77
C THR A 164 7.16 -1.65 -21.60
N GLN A 165 7.62 -2.38 -20.57
CA GLN A 165 8.23 -1.79 -19.38
C GLN A 165 9.31 -0.78 -19.80
N PRO A 166 9.26 0.49 -19.34
CA PRO A 166 10.46 1.30 -19.38
C PRO A 166 11.52 0.62 -18.50
N PRO A 167 12.82 0.73 -18.83
CA PRO A 167 13.92 0.02 -18.16
C PRO A 167 14.05 0.33 -16.66
N GLU A 168 13.21 1.21 -16.11
CA GLU A 168 13.22 1.70 -14.74
C GLU A 168 12.07 1.19 -13.87
N ALA A 169 11.24 0.25 -14.34
CA ALA A 169 10.08 -0.29 -13.60
C ALA A 169 10.43 -0.90 -12.21
N GLY A 170 11.69 -1.29 -11.97
CA GLY A 170 12.17 -1.72 -10.66
C GLY A 170 12.62 -0.60 -9.70
N ARG A 171 12.51 0.68 -10.10
CA ARG A 171 13.09 1.84 -9.38
C ARG A 171 12.07 2.74 -8.68
N TRP A 172 10.79 2.35 -8.64
CA TRP A 172 9.74 3.13 -7.96
C TRP A 172 9.89 3.06 -6.44
N VAL A 173 9.45 4.13 -5.77
CA VAL A 173 9.65 4.33 -4.33
C VAL A 173 8.32 4.64 -3.65
N ILE A 174 8.01 3.95 -2.54
CA ILE A 174 6.80 4.20 -1.74
C ILE A 174 7.10 5.30 -0.73
N VAL A 175 6.53 6.48 -0.93
CA VAL A 175 6.70 7.64 -0.07
C VAL A 175 5.66 7.61 1.07
N PRO A 176 6.08 7.47 2.33
CA PRO A 176 5.19 7.62 3.47
C PRO A 176 4.87 9.11 3.70
N LEU A 177 3.59 9.46 3.67
CA LEU A 177 3.06 10.78 3.97
C LEU A 177 2.20 10.71 5.23
N LEU A 178 1.99 11.86 5.88
CA LEU A 178 1.01 11.95 6.97
C LEU A 178 -0.38 11.55 6.51
N SER A 179 -0.74 11.83 5.24
CA SER A 179 -2.01 11.46 4.61
C SER A 179 -2.07 10.04 4.03
N GLY A 180 -1.05 9.22 4.23
CA GLY A 180 -1.01 7.84 3.73
C GLY A 180 0.26 7.56 2.93
N TYR A 181 0.14 6.86 1.81
CA TYR A 181 1.29 6.48 0.98
C TYR A 181 1.09 6.93 -0.46
N ARG A 182 2.18 7.32 -1.12
CA ARG A 182 2.19 7.70 -2.53
C ARG A 182 3.36 7.04 -3.25
N LEU A 183 3.14 6.70 -4.51
CA LEU A 183 4.18 6.12 -5.37
C LEU A 183 4.94 7.24 -6.06
N ALA A 184 6.27 7.23 -5.96
CA ALA A 184 7.15 8.12 -6.70
C ALA A 184 7.94 7.31 -7.73
N ALA A 185 7.88 7.73 -9.00
CA ALA A 185 8.71 7.19 -10.07
C ALA A 185 10.02 8.00 -10.20
N PRO A 186 11.12 7.40 -10.66
CA PRO A 186 12.28 8.18 -11.05
C PRO A 186 11.94 9.14 -12.22
N ALA A 187 12.66 10.25 -12.29
CA ALA A 187 12.64 11.18 -13.42
C ALA A 187 13.50 10.62 -14.56
N GLY A 188 12.96 9.62 -15.28
CA GLY A 188 13.55 9.04 -16.48
C GLY A 188 12.78 9.38 -17.76
N GLY A 189 13.45 9.25 -18.92
CA GLY A 189 12.85 9.42 -20.24
C GLY A 189 12.51 10.90 -20.60
N PRO A 190 11.51 11.14 -21.47
CA PRO A 190 11.19 12.48 -21.99
C PRO A 190 10.55 13.43 -20.97
N GLN A 191 10.21 12.96 -19.76
CA GLN A 191 9.72 13.81 -18.67
C GLN A 191 10.84 14.03 -17.64
N PRO A 192 11.59 15.14 -17.76
CA PRO A 192 12.77 15.41 -16.95
C PRO A 192 12.43 15.80 -15.50
N THR A 193 11.15 16.07 -15.19
CA THR A 193 10.67 16.49 -13.88
C THR A 193 9.45 15.67 -13.47
N ARG A 194 9.37 15.30 -12.20
CA ARG A 194 8.23 14.62 -11.56
C ARG A 194 7.73 15.44 -10.39
N HIS A 195 6.45 15.26 -10.06
CA HIS A 195 5.78 16.00 -8.99
C HIS A 195 4.93 15.06 -8.14
N LEU A 196 4.83 15.38 -6.85
CA LEU A 196 3.95 14.76 -5.88
C LEU A 196 3.26 15.86 -5.09
N ASP A 197 1.94 15.96 -5.25
CA ASP A 197 1.12 16.89 -4.46
C ASP A 197 0.77 16.22 -3.11
N VAL A 198 1.10 16.91 -2.02
CA VAL A 198 0.95 16.47 -0.63
C VAL A 198 0.17 17.52 0.16
N PRO A 199 -0.56 17.14 1.22
CA PRO A 199 -1.58 18.02 1.80
C PRO A 199 -1.01 19.20 2.59
N ASP A 200 0.21 19.09 3.13
CA ASP A 200 0.79 20.07 4.02
C ASP A 200 2.33 20.01 4.00
N GLN A 201 2.95 20.98 4.66
CA GLN A 201 4.40 21.13 4.70
C GLN A 201 5.09 19.97 5.43
N GLU A 202 4.48 19.42 6.48
CA GLU A 202 5.06 18.32 7.24
C GLU A 202 5.12 17.03 6.40
N ALA A 203 4.08 16.78 5.59
CA ALA A 203 4.06 15.72 4.60
C ALA A 203 5.07 15.96 3.47
N ALA A 204 5.30 17.22 3.07
CA ALA A 204 6.30 17.58 2.07
C ALA A 204 7.73 17.31 2.57
N ASP A 205 8.04 17.66 3.82
CA ASP A 205 9.33 17.39 4.44
C ASP A 205 9.58 15.89 4.61
N ALA A 206 8.54 15.13 5.02
CA ALA A 206 8.60 13.67 5.11
C ALA A 206 8.87 13.01 3.75
N ALA A 207 8.18 13.47 2.70
CA ALA A 207 8.41 13.02 1.33
C ALA A 207 9.84 13.33 0.87
N GLY A 208 10.30 14.56 1.12
CA GLY A 208 11.62 15.03 0.73
C GLY A 208 12.75 14.21 1.35
N ARG A 209 12.68 13.91 2.65
CA ARG A 209 13.66 13.04 3.34
C ARG A 209 13.74 11.65 2.72
N PHE A 210 12.63 11.11 2.22
CA PHE A 210 12.58 9.75 1.70
C PHE A 210 13.10 9.64 0.25
N ILE A 211 12.84 10.68 -0.55
CA ILE A 211 13.21 10.75 -1.96
C ILE A 211 14.66 11.21 -2.15
N SER A 212 15.16 12.05 -1.24
CA SER A 212 16.51 12.63 -1.31
C SER A 212 17.62 11.57 -1.41
N GLY A 213 18.63 11.85 -2.24
CA GLY A 213 19.84 11.03 -2.39
C GLY A 213 19.70 9.77 -3.25
N ARG A 214 18.53 9.53 -3.87
CA ARG A 214 18.33 8.35 -4.72
C ARG A 214 18.63 8.66 -6.21
N PRO A 215 19.36 7.78 -6.92
CA PRO A 215 19.60 7.92 -8.36
C PRO A 215 18.28 7.98 -9.15
N GLY A 216 18.15 8.96 -10.04
CA GLY A 216 16.91 9.22 -10.78
C GLY A 216 15.87 10.06 -10.02
N PHE A 217 16.16 10.49 -8.79
CA PHE A 217 15.26 11.28 -7.94
C PHE A 217 15.83 12.64 -7.51
N ALA A 218 16.78 13.19 -8.26
CA ALA A 218 17.45 14.46 -7.95
C ALA A 218 17.39 15.45 -9.14
N PRO A 219 17.50 16.77 -8.91
CA PRO A 219 17.36 17.49 -7.64
C PRO A 219 15.90 17.65 -7.17
N LEU A 220 15.70 17.80 -5.87
CA LEU A 220 14.42 17.85 -5.16
C LEU A 220 14.11 19.31 -4.74
N TRP A 221 12.86 19.76 -4.88
CA TRP A 221 12.40 21.04 -4.31
C TRP A 221 10.93 20.99 -3.91
N ILE A 222 10.57 21.84 -2.96
CA ILE A 222 9.20 21.99 -2.46
C ILE A 222 8.68 23.34 -2.95
N THR A 223 7.54 23.32 -3.64
CA THR A 223 6.84 24.52 -4.11
C THR A 223 5.63 24.75 -3.21
N GLN A 224 5.58 25.91 -2.57
CA GLN A 224 4.42 26.31 -1.78
C GLN A 224 3.23 26.59 -2.69
N PRO A 225 2.01 26.23 -2.26
CA PRO A 225 0.81 26.60 -2.97
C PRO A 225 0.64 28.14 -3.00
N ALA A 226 0.00 28.64 -4.05
CA ALA A 226 -0.31 30.07 -4.16
C ALA A 226 -1.40 30.50 -3.16
N ASN A 227 -2.33 29.59 -2.82
CA ASN A 227 -3.39 29.86 -1.85
C ASN A 227 -3.21 29.00 -0.59
N PRO A 228 -3.49 29.56 0.60
CA PRO A 228 -3.56 28.80 1.83
C PRO A 228 -4.62 27.68 1.74
N GLY A 229 -4.22 26.43 2.00
CA GLY A 229 -5.09 25.25 1.98
C GLY A 229 -4.99 24.38 0.73
N ASP A 230 -4.33 24.87 -0.33
CA ASP A 230 -4.00 24.04 -1.49
C ASP A 230 -2.82 23.07 -1.16
N PRO A 231 -2.68 21.95 -1.89
CA PRO A 231 -1.61 21.00 -1.67
C PRO A 231 -0.21 21.61 -1.90
N VAL A 232 0.74 21.24 -1.05
CA VAL A 232 2.16 21.52 -1.24
C VAL A 232 2.73 20.57 -2.29
N ARG A 233 3.55 21.07 -3.22
CA ARG A 233 4.10 20.27 -4.31
C ARG A 233 5.56 19.91 -4.07
N VAL A 234 5.86 18.62 -3.96
CA VAL A 234 7.22 18.09 -3.92
C VAL A 234 7.64 17.67 -5.32
N SER A 235 8.73 18.23 -5.85
CA SER A 235 9.20 17.96 -7.21
C SER A 235 10.60 17.38 -7.19
N TRP A 236 10.89 16.47 -8.11
CA TRP A 236 12.23 15.90 -8.28
C TRP A 236 12.59 15.64 -9.75
N GLY A 237 13.88 15.53 -10.03
CA GLY A 237 14.40 15.47 -11.40
C GLY A 237 15.01 16.81 -11.80
N ARG A 238 15.24 17.06 -13.09
CA ARG A 238 15.84 18.34 -13.53
C ARG A 238 14.82 19.48 -13.37
N PRO A 239 15.18 20.62 -12.78
CA PRO A 239 14.29 21.76 -12.69
C PRO A 239 14.05 22.36 -14.07
N HIS A 240 12.83 22.86 -14.30
CA HIS A 240 12.45 23.46 -15.58
C HIS A 240 13.32 24.70 -15.94
N SER A 241 13.87 25.39 -14.93
CA SER A 241 14.85 26.46 -15.10
C SER A 241 16.20 25.99 -15.65
N ALA A 242 16.63 24.77 -15.33
CA ALA A 242 17.86 24.16 -15.85
C ALA A 242 17.70 23.61 -17.29
N LEU A 243 16.47 23.50 -17.80
CA LEU A 243 16.21 23.19 -19.21
C LEU A 243 16.27 24.44 -20.11
N ARG A 244 16.16 25.65 -19.54
CA ARG A 244 16.35 26.92 -20.27
C ARG A 244 17.81 27.25 -20.53
N SER A 245 18.74 26.62 -19.83
CA SER A 245 20.19 26.79 -20.03
C SER A 245 20.77 25.84 -21.10
N TRP A 246 19.94 25.11 -21.84
CA TRP A 246 20.40 24.55 -23.10
C TRP A 246 20.63 25.73 -24.07
N PRO A 247 21.74 25.78 -24.83
CA PRO A 247 21.75 26.64 -26.01
C PRO A 247 20.54 26.16 -26.82
N SER A 248 19.59 27.05 -27.07
CA SER A 248 18.47 26.77 -27.94
C SER A 248 19.04 26.04 -29.14
N ALA A 249 18.58 24.81 -29.36
CA ALA A 249 18.91 24.09 -30.58
C ALA A 249 18.65 25.10 -31.70
N GLY A 250 19.73 25.55 -32.35
CA GLY A 250 19.61 26.39 -33.52
C GLY A 250 18.67 25.71 -34.49
N PRO A 251 17.92 26.47 -35.30
CA PRO A 251 16.97 25.90 -36.23
C PRO A 251 17.65 24.75 -36.97
N ILE A 252 17.08 23.55 -36.82
CA ILE A 252 17.50 22.38 -37.57
C ILE A 252 17.42 22.80 -39.04
N PRO A 253 18.54 22.84 -39.78
CA PRO A 253 18.47 23.16 -41.19
C PRO A 253 17.54 22.12 -41.84
N PRO A 254 16.58 22.54 -42.68
CA PRO A 254 15.69 21.58 -43.33
C PRO A 254 16.54 20.54 -44.05
N SER A 255 16.17 19.27 -43.88
CA SER A 255 16.83 18.18 -44.59
C SER A 255 16.76 18.45 -46.09
N ARG A 256 17.87 18.22 -46.79
CA ARG A 256 18.01 18.36 -48.25
C ARG A 256 17.03 17.52 -49.08
N ASP A 257 16.22 16.68 -48.43
CA ASP A 257 15.24 15.82 -49.07
C ASP A 257 13.88 16.51 -49.31
N ALA A 258 13.65 17.70 -48.72
CA ALA A 258 12.43 18.48 -48.96
C ALA A 258 12.46 19.33 -50.26
N GLU A 259 13.64 19.55 -50.86
CA GLU A 259 13.77 20.34 -52.10
C GLU A 259 13.45 19.55 -53.38
N PHE A 260 13.39 18.21 -53.32
CA PHE A 260 13.13 17.39 -54.50
C PHE A 260 11.64 17.24 -54.89
N TYR A 261 10.71 17.60 -54.00
CA TYR A 261 9.26 17.45 -54.28
C TYR A 261 8.57 18.72 -54.77
N LEU A 262 9.26 19.86 -54.86
CA LEU A 262 8.70 21.14 -55.34
C LEU A 262 9.18 21.56 -56.73
N ALA A 263 10.11 20.83 -57.36
CA ALA A 263 10.64 21.15 -58.70
C ALA A 263 9.98 20.38 -59.87
N HIS A 264 8.88 19.67 -59.65
CA HIS A 264 8.09 19.00 -60.71
C HIS A 264 6.64 19.49 -60.83
N ARG A 265 6.36 20.67 -60.27
CA ARG A 265 5.16 21.47 -60.59
C ARG A 265 5.55 22.95 -60.70
N ALA A 266 6.31 23.28 -61.73
CA ALA A 266 6.44 24.63 -62.27
C ALA A 266 6.77 24.51 -63.76
#